data_AF-A0A931Q183-F1
#
_entry.id   AF-A0A931Q183-F1
#
_cell.length_a   1.000
_cell.length_b   1.000
_cell.length_c   1.000
_cell.angle_alpha   90.00
_cell.angle_beta   90.00
_cell.angle_gamma   90.00
#
_symmetry.space_group_name_H-M   'P 1'
#
loop_
_entity.id
_entity.type
_entity.pdbx_description
1 polymer ?
#
loop_
_entity_poly.entity_id
_entity_poly.type
_entity_poly.pdbx_seq_one_letter_code
_entity_poly.pdbx_strand_id
1 'polypeptide(L)'
;MSNVKSAGVIECGIKEETSIKDRIGNTNGLLLKKLLLKNKASVAATQQYYPQAELVNDSASIIQDDTIDVVLVADPQENDKDLIRQVMQSGKHVRII
;
A
#
# COMPACT_ATOMS: atom_id res chain seq x y z
N MET A 1 20.49 2.39 14.25
CA MET A 1 20.21 2.36 12.80
C MET A 1 18.72 2.13 12.63
N SER A 2 17.99 3.12 12.14
CA SER A 2 16.57 2.97 11.80
C SER A 2 16.47 2.09 10.56
N ASN A 3 16.09 0.81 10.71
CA ASN A 3 15.80 -0.08 9.60
C ASN A 3 14.60 0.47 8.83
N VAL A 4 14.87 1.19 7.73
CA VAL A 4 13.83 1.62 6.80
C VAL A 4 13.19 0.37 6.24
N LYS A 5 11.88 0.18 6.47
CA LYS A 5 11.15 -0.96 5.92
C LYS A 5 10.56 -0.59 4.56
N SER A 6 10.70 -1.47 3.59
CA SER A 6 10.09 -1.28 2.27
C SER A 6 8.62 -1.64 2.34
N ALA A 7 7.77 -0.78 1.75
CA ALA A 7 6.33 -0.89 1.88
C ALA A 7 5.62 -0.92 0.51
N GLY A 8 4.61 -1.79 0.42
CA GLY A 8 3.61 -1.78 -0.63
C GLY A 8 2.29 -1.23 -0.10
N VAL A 9 1.45 -0.67 -0.96
CA VAL A 9 0.12 -0.16 -0.59
C VAL A 9 -0.93 -0.77 -1.49
N ILE A 10 -2.01 -1.27 -0.90
CA ILE A 10 -3.19 -1.74 -1.63
C ILE A 10 -4.41 -0.97 -1.16
N GLU A 11 -4.99 -0.17 -2.04
CA GLU A 11 -6.24 0.54 -1.82
C GLU A 11 -7.43 -0.36 -2.18
N CYS A 12 -8.12 -0.87 -1.16
CA CYS A 12 -9.27 -1.75 -1.33
C CYS A 12 -10.56 -0.97 -1.58
N GLY A 13 -10.77 0.11 -0.83
CA GLY A 13 -11.95 0.98 -0.91
C GLY A 13 -11.65 2.37 -1.48
N ILE A 14 -12.70 3.05 -1.93
CA ILE A 14 -12.64 4.45 -2.37
C ILE A 14 -13.36 5.29 -1.32
N LYS A 15 -12.61 6.01 -0.48
CA LYS A 15 -13.15 7.14 0.27
C LYS A 15 -12.72 8.42 -0.44
N GLU A 16 -13.69 9.10 -1.04
CA GLU A 16 -13.44 10.25 -1.92
C GLU A 16 -12.77 11.43 -1.19
N GLU A 17 -12.93 11.50 0.14
CA GLU A 17 -12.48 12.64 0.95
C GLU A 17 -11.08 12.47 1.58
N THR A 18 -10.42 11.31 1.45
CA THR A 18 -9.14 11.07 2.13
C THR A 18 -8.09 10.53 1.17
N SER A 19 -7.06 11.33 0.89
CA SER A 19 -5.94 10.91 0.06
C SER A 19 -5.14 9.82 0.76
N ILE A 20 -4.54 8.91 -0.02
CA ILE A 20 -3.64 7.89 0.52
C ILE A 20 -2.48 8.51 1.32
N LYS A 21 -2.07 9.73 1.00
CA LYS A 21 -1.07 10.51 1.77
C LYS A 21 -1.48 10.67 3.24
N ASP A 22 -2.73 11.06 3.49
CA ASP A 22 -3.21 11.37 4.84
C ASP A 22 -3.31 10.09 5.70
N ARG A 23 -3.53 8.95 5.03
CA ARG A 23 -3.66 7.63 5.65
C ARG A 23 -2.33 6.96 5.95
N ILE A 24 -1.40 7.07 5.00
CA ILE A 24 -0.03 6.63 5.17
C ILE A 24 0.64 7.46 6.28
N GLY A 25 0.31 8.75 6.36
CA GLY A 25 0.78 9.65 7.40
C GLY A 25 2.29 9.91 7.30
N ASN A 26 2.89 10.39 8.40
CA ASN A 26 4.33 10.65 8.48
C ASN A 26 5.08 9.32 8.71
N THR A 27 5.27 8.55 7.64
CA THR A 27 5.98 7.26 7.67
C THR A 27 7.48 7.45 7.79
N ASN A 28 7.94 8.10 8.87
CA ASN A 28 9.34 8.16 9.22
C ASN A 28 9.89 6.73 9.28
N GLY A 29 10.57 6.31 8.22
CA GLY A 29 11.16 4.98 8.09
C GLY A 29 10.42 3.98 7.18
N LEU A 30 9.38 4.35 6.41
CA LEU A 30 8.90 3.48 5.31
C LEU A 30 9.32 4.02 3.94
N LEU A 31 9.82 3.12 3.10
CA LEU A 31 10.09 3.38 1.69
C LEU A 31 8.95 2.77 0.85
N LEU A 32 8.04 3.59 0.35
CA LEU A 32 6.99 3.11 -0.55
C LEU A 32 7.61 2.68 -1.90
N LYS A 33 7.41 1.41 -2.26
CA LYS A 33 7.93 0.83 -3.52
C LYS A 33 6.85 0.67 -4.57
N LYS A 34 5.69 0.14 -4.18
CA LYS A 34 4.60 -0.21 -5.09
C LYS A 34 3.24 0.16 -4.52
N LEU A 35 2.35 0.60 -5.38
CA LEU A 35 1.04 1.13 -5.02
C LEU A 35 0.00 0.59 -5.98
N LEU A 36 -1.00 -0.12 -5.45
CA LEU A 36 -2.21 -0.47 -6.16
C LEU A 36 -3.32 0.48 -5.70
N LEU A 37 -3.69 1.43 -6.55
CA LEU A 37 -4.67 2.48 -6.23
C LEU A 37 -5.90 2.34 -7.14
N LYS A 38 -7.09 2.55 -6.57
CA LYS A 38 -8.37 2.53 -7.28
C LYS A 38 -8.93 3.95 -7.49
N ASN A 39 -8.62 4.88 -6.58
CA ASN A 39 -9.09 6.25 -6.63
C ASN A 39 -8.17 7.14 -7.50
N LYS A 40 -8.73 7.84 -8.48
CA LYS A 40 -7.99 8.79 -9.34
C LYS A 40 -7.32 9.93 -8.54
N ALA A 41 -7.96 10.39 -7.46
CA ALA A 41 -7.38 11.39 -6.57
C ALA A 41 -6.13 10.84 -5.85
N SER A 42 -6.16 9.57 -5.42
CA SER A 42 -5.01 8.88 -4.86
C SER A 42 -3.88 8.76 -5.87
N VAL A 43 -4.17 8.42 -7.13
CA VAL A 43 -3.16 8.36 -8.21
C VAL A 43 -2.44 9.70 -8.38
N ALA A 44 -3.19 10.79 -8.54
CA ALA A 44 -2.62 12.12 -8.74
C ALA A 44 -1.77 12.59 -7.54
N ALA A 45 -2.26 12.39 -6.31
CA ALA A 45 -1.52 12.72 -5.10
C ALA A 45 -0.22 11.91 -5.00
N THR A 46 -0.28 10.62 -5.32
CA THR A 46 0.85 9.72 -5.12
C THR A 46 2.01 10.03 -6.05
N GLN A 47 1.74 10.41 -7.30
CA GLN A 47 2.77 10.87 -8.24
C GLN A 47 3.50 12.13 -7.73
N GLN A 48 2.80 13.00 -6.99
CA GLN A 48 3.38 14.22 -6.42
C GLN A 48 4.22 13.94 -5.16
N TYR A 49 3.75 13.07 -4.25
CA TYR A 49 4.39 12.86 -2.95
C TYR A 49 5.36 11.67 -2.90
N TYR A 50 5.17 10.68 -3.78
CA TYR A 50 5.95 9.45 -3.82
C TYR A 50 6.37 9.12 -5.25
N PRO A 51 7.10 10.01 -5.95
CA PRO A 51 7.45 9.83 -7.36
C PRO A 51 8.31 8.59 -7.65
N GLN A 52 9.01 8.07 -6.64
CA GLN A 52 9.82 6.85 -6.74
C GLN A 52 9.01 5.55 -6.63
N ALA A 53 7.74 5.62 -6.24
CA ALA A 53 6.90 4.45 -6.04
C ALA A 53 6.16 4.10 -7.34
N GLU A 54 6.20 2.82 -7.70
CA GLU A 54 5.59 2.29 -8.91
C GLU A 54 4.08 2.10 -8.71
N LEU A 55 3.28 2.62 -9.64
CA LEU A 55 1.86 2.31 -9.71
C LEU A 55 1.67 0.98 -10.44
N VAL A 56 1.10 0.00 -9.74
CA VAL A 56 0.82 -1.33 -10.28
C VAL A 56 -0.68 -1.54 -10.46
N ASN A 57 -1.07 -2.46 -11.33
CA ASN A 57 -2.47 -2.72 -11.66
C ASN A 57 -3.05 -3.96 -10.97
N ASP A 58 -2.22 -4.72 -10.25
CA ASP A 58 -2.61 -5.96 -9.59
C ASP A 58 -1.93 -6.11 -8.23
N SER A 59 -2.57 -6.85 -7.32
CA SER A 59 -2.04 -7.06 -5.97
C SER A 59 -0.90 -8.06 -5.94
N ALA A 60 -0.79 -8.96 -6.92
CA ALA A 60 0.27 -9.96 -7.00
C ALA A 60 1.64 -9.30 -7.16
N SER A 61 1.72 -8.20 -7.92
CA SER A 61 2.91 -7.35 -8.09
C SER A 61 3.47 -6.81 -6.78
N ILE A 62 2.65 -6.70 -5.72
CA ILE A 62 3.05 -6.31 -4.36
C ILE A 62 3.30 -7.55 -3.49
N ILE A 63 2.41 -8.55 -3.55
CA ILE A 63 2.45 -9.76 -2.70
C ILE A 63 3.66 -10.64 -3.03
N GLN A 64 4.08 -10.70 -4.30
CA GLN A 64 5.19 -11.53 -4.77
C GLN A 64 6.53 -10.79 -4.80
N ASP A 65 6.54 -9.50 -4.46
CA ASP A 65 7.76 -8.71 -4.47
C ASP A 65 8.53 -8.90 -3.15
N ASP A 66 9.50 -9.79 -3.14
CA ASP A 66 10.34 -10.12 -1.97
C ASP A 66 11.11 -8.93 -1.38
N THR A 67 11.17 -7.80 -2.11
CA THR A 67 11.79 -6.57 -1.62
C THR A 67 10.84 -5.70 -0.80
N ILE A 68 9.58 -6.12 -0.62
CA ILE A 68 8.57 -5.46 0.22
C ILE A 68 8.41 -6.22 1.53
N ASP A 69 8.63 -5.52 2.65
CA ASP A 69 8.56 -6.08 4.00
C ASP A 69 7.16 -5.96 4.62
N VAL A 70 6.45 -4.89 4.26
CA VAL A 70 5.13 -4.56 4.82
C VAL A 70 4.17 -4.12 3.73
N VAL A 71 2.91 -4.54 3.84
CA VAL A 71 1.82 -4.09 2.98
C VAL A 71 0.82 -3.30 3.81
N LEU A 72 0.58 -2.07 3.39
CA LEU A 72 -0.45 -1.19 3.92
C LEU A 72 -1.74 -1.45 3.15
N VAL A 73 -2.78 -1.93 3.84
CA VAL A 73 -4.08 -2.22 3.24
C VAL A 73 -5.05 -1.11 3.64
N ALA A 74 -5.51 -0.37 2.64
CA ALA A 74 -6.30 0.85 2.81
C ALA A 74 -7.80 0.56 2.60
N ASP A 75 -8.62 0.82 3.62
CA ASP A 75 -10.10 0.67 3.61
C ASP A 75 -10.56 -0.73 3.19
N PRO A 76 -10.00 -1.81 3.79
CA PRO A 76 -10.46 -3.15 3.47
C PRO A 76 -11.95 -3.29 3.80
N GLN A 77 -12.69 -3.87 2.86
CA GLN A 77 -14.09 -4.27 3.01
C GLN A 77 -14.17 -5.77 3.38
N GLU A 78 -15.36 -6.27 3.67
CA GLU A 78 -15.54 -7.68 4.05
C GLU A 78 -15.04 -8.68 3.00
N ASN A 79 -15.13 -8.33 1.73
CA ASN A 79 -14.65 -9.13 0.60
C ASN A 79 -13.11 -9.08 0.41
N ASP A 80 -12.40 -8.22 1.13
CA ASP A 80 -10.92 -8.13 1.07
C ASP A 80 -10.23 -9.07 2.08
N LYS A 81 -10.98 -9.86 2.86
CA LYS A 81 -10.42 -10.82 3.83
C LYS A 81 -9.46 -11.80 3.17
N ASP A 82 -9.75 -12.25 1.95
CA ASP A 82 -8.89 -13.20 1.23
C ASP A 82 -7.60 -12.55 0.71
N LEU A 83 -7.68 -11.28 0.30
CA LEU A 83 -6.49 -10.50 -0.05
C LEU A 83 -5.56 -10.35 1.15
N ILE A 84 -6.11 -9.97 2.32
CA ILE A 84 -5.33 -9.84 3.56
C ILE A 84 -4.65 -11.16 3.93
N ARG A 85 -5.39 -12.28 3.82
CA ARG A 85 -4.83 -13.62 4.05
C ARG A 85 -3.69 -13.94 3.09
N GLN A 86 -3.83 -13.66 1.80
CA GLN A 86 -2.77 -13.89 0.82
C GLN A 86 -1.50 -13.10 1.16
N VAL A 87 -1.65 -11.83 1.58
CA VAL A 87 -0.51 -11.02 1.99
C VAL A 87 0.16 -11.64 3.23
N MET A 88 -0.59 -12.03 4.25
CA MET A 88 -0.03 -12.66 5.44
C MET A 88 0.69 -13.98 5.11
N GLN A 89 0.12 -14.78 4.21
CA GLN A 89 0.71 -16.06 3.77
C GLN A 89 1.99 -15.88 2.96
N SER A 90 2.18 -14.73 2.30
CA SER A 90 3.44 -14.39 1.61
C SER A 90 4.60 -14.06 2.55
N GLY A 91 4.37 -14.07 3.88
CA GLY A 91 5.38 -13.75 4.89
C GLY A 91 5.57 -12.24 5.13
N LYS A 92 4.79 -11.39 4.45
CA LYS A 92 4.82 -9.93 4.63
C LYS A 92 4.01 -9.51 5.84
N HIS A 93 4.44 -8.44 6.51
CA HIS A 93 3.61 -7.82 7.53
C HIS A 93 2.42 -7.11 6.89
N VAL A 94 1.25 -7.22 7.51
CA VAL A 94 0.06 -6.48 7.09
C VAL A 94 -0.23 -5.38 8.11
N ARG A 95 -0.50 -4.17 7.62
CA ARG A 95 -1.03 -3.07 8.44
C ARG A 95 -2.25 -2.48 7.75
N ILE A 96 -3.37 -2.43 8.46
CA ILE A 96 -4.59 -1.78 7.98
C ILE A 96 -4.51 -0.29 8.29
N ILE A 97 -4.81 0.55 7.28
CA ILE A 97 -4.83 2.02 7.34
C ILE A 97 -6.07 2.56 6.64
#